data_AF-A0A242LQ29-F1
#
_entry.id   AF-A0A242LQ29-F1
#
_cell.length_a   1.000
_cell.length_b   1.000
_cell.length_c   1.000
_cell.angle_alpha   90.00
_cell.angle_beta   90.00
_cell.angle_gamma   90.00
#
_symmetry.space_group_name_H-M   'P 1'
#
loop_
_entity.id
_entity.type
_entity.pdbx_description
1 polymer ?
#
loop_
_entity_poly.entity_id
_entity_poly.type
_entity_poly.pdbx_seq_one_letter_code
_entity_poly.pdbx_strand_id
1 'polypeptide(L)'
;MARKWSDIDWEKNMIYVNSTLNYRNKFNWTASVSDGAKTFSSKGWVKLSPKNVEWLRKWKKLQESVGAMEYIFLYDGTMYSSRNWTLWEEQIIEKYNKGKNRNNQLKRIKIHDFRDSHAMWLLSMGID
;
A
#
# COMPACT_ATOMS: atom_id res chain seq x y z
N MET A 1 1.28 -6.88 3.84
CA MET A 1 0.30 -5.79 3.99
C MET A 1 -1.07 -6.39 4.25
N ALA A 2 -1.71 -6.07 5.37
CA ALA A 2 -3.16 -6.27 5.53
C ALA A 2 -3.70 -4.94 6.07
N ARG A 3 -4.69 -4.35 5.40
CA ARG A 3 -5.32 -3.09 5.83
C ARG A 3 -6.81 -3.24 5.62
N LYS A 4 -7.58 -2.96 6.66
CA LYS A 4 -9.04 -2.99 6.60
C LYS A 4 -9.56 -1.63 6.19
N TRP A 5 -10.75 -1.61 5.58
CA TRP A 5 -11.45 -0.35 5.33
C TRP A 5 -11.80 0.39 6.62
N SER A 6 -11.93 -0.33 7.74
CA SER A 6 -12.15 0.22 9.09
C SER A 6 -10.91 0.88 9.69
N ASP A 7 -9.71 0.66 9.14
CA ASP A 7 -8.48 1.31 9.61
C ASP A 7 -8.36 2.76 9.06
N ILE A 8 -9.28 3.21 8.20
CA ILE A 8 -9.29 4.55 7.61
C ILE A 8 -10.26 5.45 8.36
N ASP A 9 -9.74 6.54 8.91
CA ASP A 9 -10.54 7.68 9.37
C ASP A 9 -10.76 8.63 8.18
N TRP A 10 -11.98 8.59 7.63
CA TRP A 10 -12.37 9.38 6.46
C TRP A 10 -12.62 10.86 6.77
N GLU A 11 -12.84 11.21 8.04
CA GLU A 11 -13.06 12.59 8.46
C GLU A 11 -11.71 13.30 8.60
N LYS A 12 -10.76 12.64 9.25
CA LYS A 12 -9.39 13.16 9.45
C LYS A 12 -8.47 12.88 8.26
N ASN A 13 -8.92 12.09 7.29
CA ASN A 13 -8.13 11.61 6.16
C ASN A 13 -6.84 10.92 6.64
N MET A 14 -6.96 9.97 7.56
CA MET A 14 -5.81 9.25 8.11
C MET A 14 -6.03 7.75 8.02
N ILE A 15 -4.95 6.99 7.85
CA ILE A 15 -4.98 5.52 7.89
C ILE A 15 -4.13 5.04 9.06
N TYR A 16 -4.68 4.10 9.82
CA TYR A 16 -3.97 3.47 10.92
C TYR A 16 -3.18 2.27 10.42
N VAL A 17 -1.86 2.33 10.64
CA VAL A 17 -0.92 1.30 10.24
C VAL A 17 -0.65 0.42 11.46
N ASN A 18 -1.27 -0.76 11.55
CA ASN A 18 -1.24 -1.60 12.77
C ASN A 18 -0.87 -3.07 12.54
N SER A 19 -1.04 -3.56 11.32
CA SER A 19 -1.00 -4.98 10.98
C SER A 19 -0.13 -5.25 9.76
N THR A 20 0.43 -6.45 9.75
CA THR A 20 1.22 -7.00 8.65
C THR A 20 0.54 -8.29 8.20
N LEU A 21 0.64 -8.61 6.91
CA LEU A 21 0.05 -9.84 6.39
C LEU A 21 0.99 -11.00 6.66
N ASN A 22 0.51 -12.01 7.37
CA ASN A 22 1.15 -13.32 7.42
C ASN A 22 0.44 -14.25 6.42
N TYR A 23 1.03 -14.39 5.24
CA TYR A 23 0.46 -15.20 4.17
C TYR A 23 1.11 -16.59 4.17
N ARG A 24 0.33 -17.66 4.37
CA ARG A 24 0.79 -19.04 4.14
C ARG A 24 0.29 -19.59 2.80
N ASN A 25 -1.01 -19.48 2.50
CA ASN A 25 -1.58 -19.85 1.20
C ASN A 25 -2.91 -19.11 0.92
N LYS A 26 -3.53 -19.34 -0.26
CA LYS A 26 -4.75 -18.62 -0.73
C LYS A 26 -5.94 -18.75 0.23
N PHE A 27 -6.02 -19.85 0.97
CA PHE A 27 -7.12 -20.16 1.89
C PHE A 27 -6.72 -20.04 3.38
N ASN A 28 -5.42 -20.11 3.67
CA ASN A 28 -4.82 -19.99 4.99
C ASN A 28 -3.89 -18.77 4.99
N TRP A 29 -4.49 -17.60 5.12
CA TRP A 29 -3.78 -16.37 5.40
C TRP A 29 -4.35 -15.77 6.66
N THR A 30 -3.48 -15.24 7.52
CA THR A 30 -3.91 -14.48 8.68
C THR A 30 -3.45 -13.04 8.50
N ALA A 31 -4.40 -12.12 8.52
CA ALA A 31 -4.10 -10.73 8.82
C ALA A 31 -3.82 -10.65 10.32
N SER A 32 -2.67 -11.18 10.73
CA SER A 32 -2.21 -11.03 12.10
C SER A 32 -2.00 -9.53 12.31
N VAL A 33 -2.81 -8.91 13.18
CA VAL A 33 -2.30 -7.79 13.98
C VAL A 33 -1.01 -8.36 14.55
N SER A 34 0.13 -7.82 14.13
CA SER A 34 1.38 -8.48 14.39
C SER A 34 1.55 -8.61 15.91
N ASP A 35 1.31 -9.82 16.44
CA ASP A 35 1.81 -10.24 17.75
C ASP A 35 3.34 -10.17 17.78
N GLY A 36 3.97 -9.95 16.62
CA GLY A 36 5.37 -9.61 16.43
C GLY A 36 5.64 -8.18 15.93
N ALA A 37 4.81 -7.16 16.20
CA ALA A 37 5.31 -5.79 16.23
C ALA A 37 6.19 -5.67 17.47
N LYS A 38 7.43 -6.13 17.37
CA LYS A 38 8.42 -6.12 18.45
C LYS A 38 8.73 -4.70 18.99
N THR A 39 8.19 -3.66 18.37
CA THR A 39 8.21 -2.31 18.90
C THR A 39 6.93 -1.52 18.54
N PHE A 40 6.39 -0.85 19.55
CA PHE A 40 5.28 0.11 19.50
C PHE A 40 5.52 1.23 18.45
N SER A 41 6.77 1.47 18.07
CA SER A 41 7.22 2.48 17.10
C SER A 41 6.86 2.21 15.63
N SER A 42 6.37 1.01 15.30
CA SER A 42 5.96 0.66 13.92
C SER A 42 4.47 0.91 13.64
N LYS A 43 3.71 1.29 14.67
CA LYS A 43 2.27 1.58 14.57
C LYS A 43 2.05 3.08 14.57
N GLY A 44 1.24 3.58 13.66
CA GLY A 44 1.03 5.02 13.55
C GLY A 44 -0.09 5.41 12.60
N TRP A 45 -0.57 6.63 12.77
CA TRP A 45 -1.50 7.25 11.85
C TRP A 45 -0.73 7.95 10.74
N VAL A 46 -1.07 7.63 9.50
CA VAL A 46 -0.50 8.29 8.33
C VAL A 46 -1.58 9.18 7.71
N LYS A 47 -1.28 10.47 7.57
CA LYS A 47 -2.19 11.41 6.90
C LYS A 47 -2.20 11.15 5.40
N LEU A 48 -3.40 11.03 4.83
CA LEU A 48 -3.64 10.84 3.42
C LEU A 48 -3.86 12.20 2.76
N SER A 49 -3.26 12.39 1.59
CA SER A 49 -3.58 13.56 0.77
C SER A 49 -5.03 13.47 0.26
N PRO A 50 -5.69 14.61 -0.06
CA PRO A 50 -7.05 14.59 -0.61
C PRO A 50 -7.17 13.73 -1.88
N LYS A 51 -6.13 13.72 -2.73
CA LYS A 51 -6.07 12.85 -3.92
C LYS A 51 -6.05 11.37 -3.54
N ASN A 52 -5.27 10.99 -2.52
CA ASN A 52 -5.21 9.59 -2.07
C ASN A 52 -6.57 9.12 -1.55
N VAL A 53 -7.28 10.00 -0.84
CA VAL A 53 -8.64 9.72 -0.33
C VAL A 53 -9.62 9.54 -1.48
N GLU A 54 -9.55 10.38 -2.51
CA GLU A 54 -10.38 10.25 -3.71
C GLU A 54 -10.16 8.89 -4.40
N TRP A 55 -8.90 8.49 -4.60
CA TRP A 55 -8.56 7.19 -5.17
C TRP A 55 -9.06 6.02 -4.31
N LEU A 56 -8.90 6.11 -2.98
CA LEU A 56 -9.40 5.10 -2.06
C LEU A 56 -10.93 4.99 -2.08
N ARG A 57 -11.66 6.11 -2.18
CA ARG A 57 -13.12 6.09 -2.32
C ARG A 57 -13.56 5.46 -3.64
N LYS A 58 -12.90 5.80 -4.74
CA LYS A 58 -13.17 5.18 -6.06
C LYS A 58 -12.91 3.68 -6.01
N TRP A 59 -11.80 3.26 -5.41
CA TRP A 59 -11.46 1.85 -5.24
C TRP A 59 -12.48 1.11 -4.36
N LYS A 60 -12.91 1.71 -3.24
CA LYS A 60 -13.94 1.13 -2.37
C LYS A 60 -15.24 0.85 -3.13
N LYS A 61 -15.71 1.81 -3.94
CA LYS A 61 -16.91 1.64 -4.78
C LYS A 61 -16.76 0.51 -5.80
N LEU A 62 -15.58 0.39 -6.42
CA LEU A 62 -15.29 -0.69 -7.36
C LEU A 62 -15.29 -2.05 -6.65
N GLN A 63 -14.69 -2.16 -5.47
CA GLN A 63 -14.74 -3.39 -4.69
C GLN A 63 -16.16 -3.76 -4.27
N GLU A 64 -16.96 -2.79 -3.80
CA GLU A 64 -18.37 -3.00 -3.43
C GLU A 64 -19.20 -3.54 -4.61
N SER A 65 -18.85 -3.20 -5.85
CA SER A 65 -19.49 -3.75 -7.06
C SER A 65 -19.15 -5.22 -7.34
N VAL A 66 -18.02 -5.71 -6.81
CA VAL A 66 -17.56 -7.11 -6.95
C VAL A 66 -18.01 -7.95 -5.75
N GLY A 67 -18.01 -7.37 -4.55
CA GLY A 67 -18.49 -8.01 -3.33
C GLY A 67 -18.11 -7.25 -2.05
N ALA A 68 -18.65 -7.69 -0.92
CA ALA A 68 -18.31 -7.11 0.38
C ALA A 68 -16.90 -7.57 0.82
N MET A 69 -15.90 -6.72 0.61
CA MET A 69 -14.51 -6.99 0.97
C MET A 69 -14.10 -6.20 2.22
N GLU A 70 -13.58 -6.88 3.24
CA GLU A 70 -13.15 -6.24 4.49
C GLU A 70 -11.81 -5.50 4.35
N TYR A 71 -10.92 -6.01 3.49
CA TYR A 71 -9.56 -5.51 3.28
C TYR A 71 -9.41 -4.76 1.96
N ILE A 72 -8.60 -3.70 1.99
CA ILE A 72 -8.35 -2.79 0.86
C ILE A 72 -7.69 -3.52 -0.32
N PHE A 73 -6.85 -4.53 -0.06
CA PHE A 73 -6.08 -5.23 -1.09
C PHE A 73 -6.67 -6.59 -1.51
N LEU A 74 -7.94 -6.84 -1.19
CA LEU A 74 -8.68 -7.99 -1.75
C LEU A 74 -9.10 -7.70 -3.19
N TYR A 75 -9.09 -8.71 -4.05
CA TYR A 75 -9.52 -8.56 -5.44
C TYR A 75 -10.70 -9.48 -5.80
N ASP A 76 -10.69 -10.72 -5.33
CA ASP A 76 -11.71 -11.76 -5.58
C ASP A 76 -12.23 -12.39 -4.27
N GLY A 77 -12.10 -11.69 -3.15
CA GLY A 77 -12.33 -12.26 -1.82
C GLY A 77 -11.11 -13.01 -1.26
N THR A 78 -10.00 -13.11 -1.99
CA THR A 78 -8.73 -13.61 -1.48
C THR A 78 -7.62 -12.57 -1.52
N MET A 79 -6.71 -12.63 -0.54
CA MET A 79 -5.57 -11.72 -0.49
C MET A 79 -4.46 -12.19 -1.42
N TYR A 80 -3.74 -11.23 -2.02
CA TYR A 80 -2.53 -11.54 -2.76
C TYR A 80 -1.50 -12.20 -1.84
N SER A 81 -0.88 -13.28 -2.33
CA SER A 81 0.36 -13.76 -1.71
C SER A 81 1.38 -12.64 -1.75
N SER A 82 2.23 -12.52 -0.71
CA SER A 82 3.29 -11.52 -0.71
C SER A 82 4.16 -11.61 -1.98
N ARG A 83 4.35 -12.82 -2.52
CA ARG A 83 5.08 -13.07 -3.77
C ARG A 83 4.32 -12.58 -5.01
N ASN A 84 3.01 -12.82 -5.08
CA ASN A 84 2.19 -12.34 -6.19
C ASN A 84 2.05 -10.82 -6.15
N TRP A 85 2.01 -10.23 -4.96
CA TRP A 85 2.08 -8.79 -4.78
C TRP A 85 3.39 -8.22 -5.33
N THR A 86 4.55 -8.79 -4.95
CA THR A 86 5.85 -8.38 -5.50
C THR A 86 5.89 -8.52 -7.02
N LEU A 87 5.34 -9.59 -7.59
CA LEU A 87 5.26 -9.75 -9.05
C LEU A 87 4.35 -8.68 -9.70
N TRP A 88 3.22 -8.36 -9.09
CA TRP A 88 2.30 -7.34 -9.59
C TRP A 88 2.92 -5.94 -9.53
N GLU A 89 3.61 -5.66 -8.42
CA GLU A 89 4.40 -4.47 -8.17
C GLU A 89 5.54 -4.32 -9.18
N GLU A 90 6.30 -5.38 -9.42
CA GLU A 90 7.35 -5.42 -10.45
C GLU A 90 6.76 -5.13 -11.84
N GLN A 91 5.62 -5.72 -12.19
CA GLN A 91 4.97 -5.44 -13.49
C GLN A 91 4.54 -3.97 -13.64
N ILE A 92 4.03 -3.34 -12.57
CA ILE A 92 3.67 -1.91 -12.58
C ILE A 92 4.93 -1.06 -12.75
N ILE A 93 5.97 -1.36 -11.99
CA ILE A 93 7.26 -0.66 -12.02
C ILE A 93 7.93 -0.83 -13.39
N GLU A 94 7.85 -2.01 -13.99
CA GLU A 94 8.37 -2.28 -15.33
C GLU A 94 7.63 -1.51 -16.40
N LYS A 95 6.29 -1.46 -16.32
CA LYS A 95 5.50 -0.59 -17.21
C LYS A 95 5.90 0.87 -17.05
N TYR A 96 6.14 1.34 -15.83
CA TYR A 96 6.54 2.72 -15.56
C TYR A 96 7.97 3.05 -16.01
N ASN A 97 8.89 2.07 -15.94
CA ASN A 97 10.26 2.20 -16.44
C ASN A 97 10.36 1.97 -17.96
N LYS A 98 9.32 1.41 -18.60
CA LYS A 98 9.30 1.16 -20.04
C LYS A 98 9.45 2.49 -20.79
N GLY A 99 10.48 2.57 -21.61
CA GLY A 99 10.79 3.77 -22.42
C GLY A 99 11.66 4.82 -21.72
N LYS A 100 11.83 4.79 -20.40
CA LYS A 100 12.69 5.76 -19.67
C LYS A 100 14.18 5.50 -19.86
N ASN A 101 14.58 4.26 -20.14
CA ASN A 101 15.98 3.86 -20.29
C ASN A 101 16.59 4.11 -21.69
N ARG A 102 15.79 4.49 -22.71
CA ARG A 102 16.32 4.58 -24.08
C ARG A 102 17.09 5.89 -24.34
N ASN A 103 16.66 7.02 -23.77
CA ASN A 103 17.26 8.33 -24.03
C ASN A 103 17.57 9.16 -22.76
N ASN A 104 17.10 8.75 -21.59
CA ASN A 104 17.36 9.47 -20.33
C ASN A 104 18.33 8.65 -19.49
N GLN A 105 19.40 9.26 -18.97
CA GLN A 105 20.38 8.69 -18.03
C GLN A 105 19.78 8.31 -16.66
N LEU A 106 18.46 8.14 -16.58
CA LEU A 106 17.73 7.88 -15.36
C LEU A 106 17.86 6.40 -15.01
N LYS A 107 18.27 6.13 -13.76
CA LYS A 107 18.32 4.77 -13.23
C LYS A 107 16.91 4.18 -13.17
N ARG A 108 16.81 2.86 -13.32
CA ARG A 108 15.56 2.10 -13.13
C ARG A 108 15.00 2.38 -11.73
N ILE A 109 13.76 2.85 -11.67
CA ILE A 109 13.05 3.13 -10.42
C ILE A 109 12.59 1.81 -9.79
N LYS A 110 12.82 1.63 -8.50
CA LYS A 110 12.34 0.54 -7.65
C LYS A 110 11.22 1.03 -6.72
N ILE A 111 10.50 0.12 -6.04
CA ILE A 111 9.44 0.55 -5.11
C ILE A 111 9.99 1.41 -3.97
N HIS A 112 11.12 1.01 -3.40
CA HIS A 112 11.74 1.72 -2.28
C HIS A 112 12.09 3.17 -2.66
N ASP A 113 12.46 3.41 -3.91
CA ASP A 113 12.76 4.74 -4.41
C ASP A 113 11.57 5.70 -4.30
N PHE A 114 10.31 5.21 -4.36
CA PHE A 114 9.14 6.06 -4.12
C PHE A 114 9.03 6.47 -2.65
N ARG A 115 9.31 5.56 -1.72
CA ARG A 115 9.32 5.85 -0.30
C ARG A 115 10.43 6.83 0.05
N ASP A 116 11.62 6.60 -0.49
CA ASP A 116 12.80 7.44 -0.24
C ASP A 116 12.60 8.82 -0.86
N SER A 117 12.08 8.90 -2.10
CA SER A 117 11.74 10.18 -2.73
C SER A 117 10.67 10.95 -1.94
N HIS A 118 9.69 10.25 -1.37
CA HIS A 118 8.68 10.90 -0.54
C HIS A 118 9.28 11.47 0.75
N ALA A 119 10.16 10.73 1.42
CA ALA A 119 10.87 11.21 2.61
C ALA A 119 11.77 12.42 2.28
N MET A 120 12.55 12.34 1.19
CA MET A 120 13.38 13.47 0.73
C MET A 120 12.53 14.70 0.39
N TRP A 121 11.36 14.51 -0.23
CA TRP A 121 10.43 15.60 -0.52
C TRP A 121 9.89 16.23 0.76
N LEU A 122 9.50 15.45 1.76
CA LEU A 122 9.08 15.97 3.07
C LEU A 122 10.20 16.76 3.77
N LEU A 123 11.43 16.24 3.75
CA LEU A 123 12.61 16.95 4.27
C LEU A 123 12.85 18.27 3.54
N SER A 124 12.69 18.29 2.20
CA SER A 124 12.83 19.52 1.40
C SER A 124 11.76 20.57 1.72
N MET A 125 10.63 20.16 2.28
CA MET A 125 9.57 21.05 2.77
C MET A 125 9.79 21.51 4.22
N GLY A 126 10.87 21.08 4.88
CA GLY A 126 11.16 21.43 6.28
C GLY A 126 10.23 20.76 7.29
N ILE A 127 9.66 19.60 6.94
CA ILE A 127 8.85 18.79 7.86
C ILE A 127 9.80 17.83 8.58
N ASP A 128 9.99 18.05 9.89
CA ASP A 128 10.71 17.18 10.83
C ASP A 128 9.78 16.10 11.43
#